data_AF-A0A091GQ76-F1
#
_entry.id   AF-A0A091GQ76-F1
#
_cell.length_a   1.000
_cell.length_b   1.000
_cell.length_c   1.000
_cell.angle_alpha   90.00
_cell.angle_beta   90.00
_cell.angle_gamma   90.00
#
_symmetry.space_group_name_H-M   'P 1'
#
loop_
_entity.id
_entity.type
_entity.pdbx_description
1 polymer ?
#
loop_
_entity_poly.entity_id
_entity_poly.type
_entity_poly.pdbx_seq_one_letter_code
_entity_poly.pdbx_strand_id
1 'polypeptide(L)'
;GFTIDIKSFLKPGEKSYTQRCRLFVGNLPTDITEEDFKRLFERYGEPSEVFINRDRGFGFIRLESRTLAEIAKAELDGTILKSRPLRIRFATHGAALTVKNLSPVVSNELLEQAFSQFGPVERAVVVVDDRGRATGKGFVEFAAKPPARKALERCSDGAFLLTTTPRPVVVEPMEQFDDEDGLPEKLMQKTQQYHKEQPPRFAQPGTFEFEYASRWKALDEMEKQQREQVDRNIREAKEKLEAEMEAARHEHQLMLMRQDLMRRQEELRRLEELRNQELQKRKQIQLRHEEEHRRREEEMLRQREQEELRRQQEGGFKPNFMD
;
A
#
# COMPACT_ATOMS: atom_id res chain seq x y z
N GLY A 1 -37.62 -32.14 -0.79
CA GLY A 1 -36.45 -31.62 -0.06
C GLY A 1 -35.25 -31.78 -0.93
N PHE A 2 -34.54 -30.69 -1.24
CA PHE A 2 -33.26 -30.74 -1.93
C PHE A 2 -32.17 -31.02 -0.88
N THR A 3 -31.57 -32.21 -0.92
CA THR A 3 -30.34 -32.50 -0.16
C THR A 3 -29.17 -31.97 -0.97
N ILE A 4 -28.68 -30.79 -0.59
CA ILE A 4 -27.47 -30.19 -1.15
C ILE A 4 -26.28 -30.89 -0.49
N ASP A 5 -25.42 -31.53 -1.29
CA ASP A 5 -24.15 -32.09 -0.82
C ASP A 5 -23.25 -30.93 -0.37
N ILE A 6 -22.92 -30.85 0.93
CA ILE A 6 -22.23 -29.71 1.57
C ILE A 6 -20.72 -29.77 1.27
N LYS A 7 -20.35 -30.04 0.03
CA LYS A 7 -18.95 -29.91 -0.40
C LYS A 7 -18.65 -28.43 -0.55
N SER A 8 -18.07 -27.86 0.51
CA SER A 8 -17.38 -26.56 0.58
C SER A 8 -17.82 -25.53 -0.48
N PHE A 9 -18.82 -24.71 -0.13
CA PHE A 9 -19.24 -23.54 -0.94
C PHE A 9 -18.23 -22.38 -0.89
N LEU A 10 -16.95 -22.66 -0.59
CA LEU A 10 -15.91 -21.63 -0.53
C LEU A 10 -15.63 -21.11 -1.94
N LYS A 11 -15.73 -19.81 -2.13
CA LYS A 11 -15.29 -19.18 -3.37
C LYS A 11 -13.76 -19.29 -3.49
N PRO A 12 -13.19 -19.28 -4.72
CA PRO A 12 -11.74 -19.27 -4.90
C PRO A 12 -11.08 -18.13 -4.11
N GLY A 13 -10.13 -18.47 -3.23
CA GLY A 13 -9.43 -17.49 -2.38
C GLY A 13 -10.20 -17.03 -1.13
N GLU A 14 -11.41 -17.56 -0.87
CA GLU A 14 -12.17 -17.25 0.34
C GLU A 14 -11.60 -18.01 1.55
N LYS A 15 -11.39 -17.30 2.66
CA LYS A 15 -11.02 -17.90 3.94
C LYS A 15 -12.26 -18.40 4.66
N SER A 16 -12.21 -19.60 5.22
CA SER A 16 -13.28 -20.17 6.02
C SER A 16 -13.40 -19.49 7.38
N TYR A 17 -14.59 -19.49 7.97
CA TYR A 17 -14.83 -19.01 9.34
C TYR A 17 -14.37 -17.56 9.57
N THR A 18 -14.58 -16.71 8.57
CA THR A 18 -14.36 -15.27 8.66
C THR A 18 -15.51 -14.56 9.37
N GLN A 19 -15.33 -13.31 9.78
CA GLN A 19 -16.41 -12.50 10.35
C GLN A 19 -17.57 -12.28 9.38
N ARG A 20 -17.34 -12.36 8.06
CA ARG A 20 -18.41 -12.32 7.04
C ARG A 20 -19.36 -13.51 7.12
N CYS A 21 -18.91 -14.63 7.70
CA CYS A 21 -19.69 -15.85 7.90
C CYS A 21 -20.34 -15.87 9.31
N ARG A 22 -20.26 -14.76 10.05
CA ARG A 22 -20.79 -14.63 11.40
C ARG A 22 -22.20 -14.05 11.35
N LEU A 23 -23.16 -14.77 11.93
CA LEU A 23 -24.55 -14.37 12.05
C LEU A 23 -24.83 -13.87 13.47
N PHE A 24 -25.59 -12.79 13.56
CA PHE A 24 -26.27 -12.35 14.77
C PHE A 24 -27.65 -13.01 14.81
N VAL A 25 -28.00 -13.61 15.95
CA VAL A 25 -29.31 -14.23 16.18
C VAL A 25 -29.96 -13.53 17.36
N GLY A 26 -30.97 -12.70 17.10
CA GLY A 26 -31.73 -11.96 18.09
C GLY A 26 -33.10 -12.55 18.38
N ASN A 27 -33.74 -12.02 19.43
CA ASN A 27 -35.04 -12.45 19.93
C ASN A 27 -35.07 -13.91 20.42
N LEU A 28 -33.93 -14.41 20.90
CA LEU A 28 -33.82 -15.74 21.49
C LEU A 28 -34.64 -15.83 22.79
N PRO A 29 -35.26 -17.00 23.07
CA PRO A 29 -35.90 -17.24 24.35
C PRO A 29 -34.84 -17.35 25.46
N THR A 30 -35.19 -16.93 26.67
CA THR A 30 -34.26 -16.86 27.81
C THR A 30 -33.80 -18.23 28.31
N ASP A 31 -34.56 -19.27 28.00
CA ASP A 31 -34.31 -20.66 28.35
C ASP A 31 -33.54 -21.44 27.27
N ILE A 32 -33.02 -20.78 26.23
CA ILE A 32 -32.25 -21.45 25.19
C ILE A 32 -30.90 -21.96 25.71
N THR A 33 -30.61 -23.23 25.45
CA THR A 33 -29.29 -23.81 25.73
C THR A 33 -28.36 -23.70 24.52
N GLU A 34 -27.07 -23.92 24.75
CA GLU A 34 -26.09 -23.95 23.67
C GLU A 34 -26.31 -25.14 22.73
N GLU A 35 -26.75 -26.29 23.25
CA GLU A 35 -27.06 -27.47 22.44
C GLU A 35 -28.27 -27.23 21.54
N ASP A 36 -29.32 -26.58 22.05
CA ASP A 36 -30.50 -26.20 21.26
C ASP A 36 -30.13 -25.22 20.14
N PHE A 37 -29.29 -24.24 20.46
CA PHE A 37 -28.81 -23.27 19.50
C PHE A 37 -27.92 -23.91 18.43
N LYS A 38 -27.02 -24.83 18.79
CA LYS A 38 -26.20 -25.60 17.84
C LYS A 38 -27.07 -26.47 16.93
N ARG A 39 -28.08 -27.17 17.49
CA ARG A 39 -29.04 -27.98 16.72
C ARG A 39 -29.78 -27.16 15.66
N LEU A 40 -30.10 -25.90 15.94
CA LEU A 40 -30.76 -25.03 14.97
C LEU A 40 -29.91 -24.84 13.68
N PHE A 41 -28.58 -24.83 13.82
CA PHE A 41 -27.66 -24.56 12.72
C PHE A 41 -26.92 -25.81 12.20
N GLU A 42 -27.16 -26.99 12.76
CA GLU A 42 -26.42 -28.22 12.43
C GLU A 42 -26.48 -28.59 10.94
N ARG A 43 -27.59 -28.24 10.28
CA ARG A 43 -27.81 -28.50 8.85
C ARG A 43 -26.95 -27.64 7.92
N TYR A 44 -26.31 -26.60 8.43
CA TYR A 44 -25.47 -25.66 7.67
C TYR A 44 -23.97 -25.84 7.96
N GLY A 45 -23.59 -26.97 8.54
CA GLY A 45 -22.20 -27.32 8.84
C GLY A 45 -21.81 -27.06 10.30
N GLU A 46 -20.57 -27.42 10.64
CA GLU A 46 -20.05 -27.28 12.00
C GLU A 46 -19.61 -25.82 12.26
N PRO A 47 -20.15 -25.16 13.30
CA PRO A 47 -19.79 -23.78 13.62
C PRO A 47 -18.43 -23.71 14.34
N SER A 48 -17.62 -22.71 13.99
CA SER A 48 -16.34 -22.47 14.70
C SER A 48 -16.49 -21.63 15.97
N GLU A 49 -17.60 -20.89 16.09
CA GLU A 49 -17.88 -20.01 17.22
C GLU A 49 -19.37 -20.07 17.52
N VAL A 50 -19.71 -20.27 18.79
CA VAL A 50 -21.06 -20.16 19.31
C VAL A 50 -21.01 -19.31 20.59
N PHE A 51 -21.80 -18.24 20.62
CA PHE A 51 -21.92 -17.37 21.77
C PHE A 51 -23.39 -17.05 22.03
N ILE A 52 -23.84 -17.10 23.28
CA ILE A 52 -25.23 -16.81 23.66
C ILE A 52 -25.22 -15.90 24.89
N ASN A 53 -25.92 -14.78 24.78
CA ASN A 53 -26.27 -13.93 25.90
C ASN A 53 -27.76 -14.11 26.21
N ARG A 54 -28.05 -14.94 27.21
CA ARG A 54 -29.43 -15.30 27.61
C ARG A 54 -30.21 -14.11 28.17
N ASP A 55 -29.54 -13.26 28.96
CA ASP A 55 -30.17 -12.09 29.60
C ASP A 55 -30.68 -11.09 28.57
N ARG A 56 -29.94 -10.92 27.47
CA ARG A 56 -30.27 -9.99 26.39
C ARG A 56 -30.96 -10.67 25.21
N GLY A 57 -31.19 -11.98 25.27
CA GLY A 57 -31.91 -12.75 24.25
C GLY A 57 -31.26 -12.68 22.86
N PHE A 58 -29.93 -12.74 22.77
CA PHE A 58 -29.23 -12.81 21.49
C PHE A 58 -28.00 -13.72 21.53
N GLY A 59 -27.55 -14.15 20.37
CA GLY A 59 -26.35 -14.95 20.20
C GLY A 59 -25.62 -14.62 18.90
N PHE A 60 -24.45 -15.22 18.76
CA PHE A 60 -23.67 -15.21 17.55
C PHE A 60 -23.25 -16.62 17.19
N ILE A 61 -23.24 -16.91 15.90
CA ILE A 61 -22.71 -18.15 15.36
C ILE A 61 -21.82 -17.85 14.16
N ARG A 62 -20.71 -18.57 14.02
CA ARG A 62 -19.83 -18.45 12.87
C ARG A 62 -19.80 -19.75 12.07
N LEU A 63 -20.23 -19.66 10.82
CA LEU A 63 -20.30 -20.78 9.89
C LEU A 63 -19.06 -20.81 8.98
N GLU A 64 -18.89 -21.91 8.26
CA GLU A 64 -17.68 -22.16 7.46
C GLU A 64 -17.53 -21.17 6.30
N SER A 65 -18.59 -20.88 5.57
CA SER A 65 -18.55 -20.01 4.38
C SER A 65 -19.66 -18.96 4.39
N ARG A 66 -19.47 -17.90 3.60
CA ARG A 66 -20.48 -16.85 3.46
C ARG A 66 -21.78 -17.42 2.90
N THR A 67 -21.70 -18.33 1.94
CA THR A 67 -22.86 -18.97 1.31
C THR A 67 -23.68 -19.79 2.31
N LEU A 68 -23.04 -20.54 3.20
CA LEU A 68 -23.75 -21.27 4.26
C LEU A 68 -24.46 -20.31 5.23
N ALA A 69 -23.82 -19.19 5.56
CA ALA A 69 -24.45 -18.15 6.38
C ALA A 69 -25.62 -17.45 5.68
N GLU A 70 -25.57 -17.26 4.37
CA GLU A 70 -26.68 -16.74 3.56
C GLU A 70 -27.87 -17.71 3.55
N ILE A 71 -27.62 -19.00 3.32
CA ILE A 71 -28.66 -20.04 3.36
C ILE A 71 -29.28 -20.11 4.77
N ALA A 72 -28.46 -20.16 5.82
CA ALA A 72 -28.94 -20.21 7.19
C ALA A 72 -29.75 -18.96 7.57
N LYS A 73 -29.32 -17.76 7.17
CA LYS A 73 -30.11 -16.53 7.35
C LYS A 73 -31.46 -16.65 6.65
N ALA A 74 -31.47 -17.03 5.38
CA ALA A 74 -32.69 -17.08 4.57
C ALA A 74 -33.71 -18.11 5.08
N GLU A 75 -33.26 -19.28 5.55
CA GLU A 75 -34.15 -20.35 6.03
C GLU A 75 -34.64 -20.13 7.47
N LEU A 76 -33.83 -19.53 8.34
CA LEU A 76 -34.13 -19.43 9.76
C LEU A 76 -34.65 -18.05 10.20
N ASP A 77 -34.41 -16.97 9.46
CA ASP A 77 -34.91 -15.63 9.83
C ASP A 77 -36.45 -15.61 9.84
N GLY A 78 -37.04 -15.13 10.93
CA GLY A 78 -38.48 -15.11 11.13
C GLY A 78 -39.14 -16.43 11.58
N THR A 79 -38.39 -17.54 11.63
CA THR A 79 -38.93 -18.81 12.16
C THR A 79 -39.31 -18.69 13.63
N ILE A 80 -40.36 -19.39 14.05
CA ILE A 80 -40.87 -19.30 15.42
C ILE A 80 -40.14 -20.31 16.31
N LEU A 81 -39.42 -19.83 17.30
CA LEU A 81 -38.80 -20.64 18.36
C LEU A 81 -39.46 -20.30 19.69
N LYS A 82 -40.16 -21.28 20.29
CA LYS A 82 -40.91 -21.11 21.56
C LYS A 82 -41.79 -19.84 21.54
N SER A 83 -42.61 -19.69 20.50
CA SER A 83 -43.52 -18.56 20.28
C SER A 83 -42.85 -17.20 20.01
N ARG A 84 -41.54 -17.15 19.78
CA ARG A 84 -40.80 -15.93 19.44
C ARG A 84 -40.22 -16.04 18.02
N PRO A 85 -40.46 -15.08 17.12
CA PRO A 85 -39.82 -15.07 15.81
C PRO A 85 -38.33 -14.74 15.95
N LEU A 86 -37.47 -15.63 15.47
CA LEU A 86 -36.04 -15.38 15.43
C LEU A 86 -35.72 -14.20 14.51
N ARG A 87 -34.71 -13.41 14.87
CA ARG A 87 -34.18 -12.35 14.01
C ARG A 87 -32.73 -12.65 13.67
N ILE A 88 -32.48 -13.11 12.45
CA ILE A 88 -31.14 -13.48 11.99
C ILE A 88 -30.64 -12.44 11.00
N ARG A 89 -29.46 -11.91 11.31
CA ARG A 89 -28.79 -10.83 10.57
C ARG A 89 -27.32 -11.18 10.41
N PHE A 90 -26.64 -10.60 9.44
CA PHE A 90 -25.19 -10.65 9.45
C PHE A 90 -24.67 -9.84 10.64
N ALA A 91 -23.68 -10.40 11.35
CA ALA A 91 -23.03 -9.65 12.41
C ALA A 91 -22.22 -8.51 11.78
N THR A 92 -22.29 -7.32 12.39
CA THR A 92 -21.47 -6.19 11.96
C THR A 92 -19.99 -6.52 12.10
N HIS A 93 -19.22 -6.24 11.05
CA HIS A 93 -17.82 -6.60 10.99
C HIS A 93 -16.99 -5.63 11.85
N GLY A 94 -16.68 -6.00 13.08
CA GLY A 94 -16.09 -5.09 14.06
C GLY A 94 -14.64 -4.65 13.77
N ALA A 95 -14.01 -5.20 12.73
CA ALA A 95 -12.60 -4.97 12.37
C ALA A 95 -12.40 -4.67 10.87
N ALA A 96 -13.38 -4.01 10.24
CA ALA A 96 -13.30 -3.61 8.83
C ALA A 96 -12.86 -2.15 8.72
N LEU A 97 -11.93 -1.88 7.81
CA LEU A 97 -11.40 -0.55 7.54
C LEU A 97 -11.57 -0.20 6.07
N THR A 98 -11.90 1.05 5.80
CA THR A 98 -11.85 1.64 4.46
C THR A 98 -10.46 2.23 4.22
N VAL A 99 -9.88 1.92 3.07
CA VAL A 99 -8.59 2.46 2.64
C VAL A 99 -8.85 3.39 1.44
N LYS A 100 -8.46 4.65 1.56
CA LYS A 100 -8.58 5.67 0.51
C LYS A 100 -7.20 6.09 0.03
N ASN A 101 -7.19 6.85 -1.06
CA ASN A 101 -5.99 7.41 -1.67
C ASN A 101 -5.02 6.33 -2.22
N LEU A 102 -5.57 5.19 -2.66
CA LEU A 102 -4.78 4.12 -3.27
C LEU A 102 -4.26 4.53 -4.65
N SER A 103 -3.03 4.11 -4.95
CA SER A 103 -2.45 4.21 -6.29
C SER A 103 -3.15 3.21 -7.23
N PRO A 104 -3.33 3.54 -8.52
CA PRO A 104 -4.02 2.65 -9.48
C PRO A 104 -3.31 1.33 -9.74
N VAL A 105 -2.02 1.21 -9.37
CA VAL A 105 -1.24 -0.03 -9.53
C VAL A 105 -1.36 -0.99 -8.33
N VAL A 106 -2.07 -0.59 -7.27
CA VAL A 106 -2.27 -1.44 -6.09
C VAL A 106 -3.32 -2.51 -6.40
N SER A 107 -2.94 -3.77 -6.25
CA SER A 107 -3.85 -4.93 -6.39
C SER A 107 -4.44 -5.37 -5.04
N ASN A 108 -5.41 -6.27 -5.09
CA ASN A 108 -5.99 -6.89 -3.88
C ASN A 108 -4.92 -7.59 -3.04
N GLU A 109 -4.03 -8.33 -3.71
CA GLU A 109 -2.97 -9.12 -3.09
C GLU A 109 -1.91 -8.21 -2.44
N LEU A 110 -1.52 -7.13 -3.13
CA LEU A 110 -0.59 -6.14 -2.56
C LEU A 110 -1.21 -5.46 -1.34
N LEU A 111 -2.50 -5.13 -1.40
CA LEU A 111 -3.22 -4.54 -0.27
C LEU A 111 -3.29 -5.50 0.92
N GLU A 112 -3.61 -6.77 0.68
CA GLU A 112 -3.61 -7.81 1.71
C GLU A 112 -2.22 -7.97 2.33
N GLN A 113 -1.19 -8.13 1.51
CA GLN A 113 0.18 -8.29 1.95
C GLN A 113 0.64 -7.10 2.81
N ALA A 114 0.34 -5.87 2.37
CA ALA A 114 0.74 -4.67 3.09
C ALA A 114 0.06 -4.57 4.46
N PHE A 115 -1.25 -4.86 4.55
CA PHE A 115 -1.96 -4.77 5.82
C PHE A 115 -1.75 -5.98 6.75
N SER A 116 -1.25 -7.11 6.21
CA SER A 116 -0.88 -8.29 7.01
C SER A 116 0.17 -8.00 8.09
N GLN A 117 0.97 -6.94 7.91
CA GLN A 117 1.96 -6.48 8.89
C GLN A 117 1.33 -6.03 10.22
N PHE A 118 0.05 -5.62 10.21
CA PHE A 118 -0.66 -5.21 11.43
C PHE A 118 -1.31 -6.39 12.14
N GLY A 119 -1.62 -7.46 11.40
CA GLY A 119 -2.14 -8.74 11.89
C GLY A 119 -2.89 -9.51 10.80
N PRO A 120 -3.52 -10.64 11.15
CA PRO A 120 -4.18 -11.51 10.18
C PRO A 120 -5.34 -10.79 9.46
N VAL A 121 -5.23 -10.69 8.13
CA VAL A 121 -6.26 -10.14 7.24
C VAL A 121 -7.16 -11.28 6.78
N GLU A 122 -8.47 -11.10 6.86
CA GLU A 122 -9.47 -12.04 6.30
C GLU A 122 -9.69 -11.78 4.82
N ARG A 123 -9.74 -10.50 4.43
CA ARG A 123 -10.00 -10.07 3.05
C ARG A 123 -9.47 -8.65 2.81
N ALA A 124 -8.91 -8.42 1.63
CA ALA A 124 -8.61 -7.07 1.14
C ALA A 124 -9.09 -6.94 -0.30
N VAL A 125 -9.74 -5.82 -0.63
CA VAL A 125 -10.27 -5.58 -1.97
C VAL A 125 -10.06 -4.13 -2.35
N VAL A 126 -9.52 -3.91 -3.54
CA VAL A 126 -9.48 -2.62 -4.23
C VAL A 126 -10.78 -2.46 -5.00
N VAL A 127 -11.50 -1.38 -4.75
CA VAL A 127 -12.78 -1.08 -5.39
C VAL A 127 -12.50 -0.57 -6.81
N VAL A 128 -13.14 -1.20 -7.79
CA VAL A 128 -13.08 -0.81 -9.20
C VAL A 128 -14.40 -0.18 -9.65
N ASP A 129 -14.33 0.69 -10.67
CA ASP A 129 -15.51 1.22 -11.34
C ASP A 129 -16.17 0.17 -12.26
N ASP A 130 -17.27 0.56 -12.91
CA ASP A 130 -18.00 -0.26 -13.89
C ASP A 130 -17.15 -0.72 -15.09
N ARG A 131 -16.01 -0.07 -15.34
CA ARG A 131 -15.04 -0.40 -16.39
C ARG A 131 -13.84 -1.19 -15.86
N GLY A 132 -13.84 -1.57 -14.57
CA GLY A 132 -12.75 -2.32 -13.94
C GLY A 132 -11.53 -1.47 -13.58
N ARG A 133 -11.62 -0.13 -13.59
CA ARG A 133 -10.51 0.75 -13.21
C ARG A 133 -10.53 1.02 -11.71
N ALA A 134 -9.36 1.04 -11.08
CA ALA A 134 -9.24 1.31 -9.66
C ALA A 134 -9.81 2.70 -9.29
N THR A 135 -10.71 2.74 -8.31
CA THR A 135 -11.36 3.97 -7.83
C THR A 135 -10.47 4.78 -6.88
N GLY A 136 -9.30 4.27 -6.51
CA GLY A 136 -8.46 4.80 -5.44
C GLY A 136 -9.01 4.52 -4.04
N LYS A 137 -10.03 3.68 -3.92
CA LYS A 137 -10.60 3.19 -2.67
C LYS A 137 -10.48 1.67 -2.58
N GLY A 138 -10.43 1.16 -1.37
CA GLY A 138 -10.41 -0.26 -1.04
C GLY A 138 -10.91 -0.47 0.37
N PHE A 139 -10.99 -1.73 0.80
CA PHE A 139 -11.28 -2.09 2.17
C PHE A 139 -10.44 -3.27 2.62
N VAL A 140 -10.18 -3.33 3.92
CA VAL A 140 -9.44 -4.39 4.59
C VAL A 140 -10.24 -4.87 5.78
N GLU A 141 -10.55 -6.16 5.78
CA GLU A 141 -11.24 -6.86 6.86
C GLU A 141 -10.21 -7.68 7.64
N PHE A 142 -9.98 -7.32 8.91
CA PHE A 142 -9.10 -8.08 9.80
C PHE A 142 -9.85 -9.17 10.56
N ALA A 143 -9.15 -10.25 10.92
CA ALA A 143 -9.72 -11.34 11.71
C ALA A 143 -10.13 -10.92 13.13
N ALA A 144 -9.50 -9.86 13.65
CA ALA A 144 -9.76 -9.37 15.00
C ALA A 144 -9.67 -7.84 15.08
N LYS A 145 -10.32 -7.27 16.11
CA LYS A 145 -10.31 -5.82 16.37
C LYS A 145 -8.94 -5.22 16.70
N PRO A 146 -8.05 -5.88 17.48
CA PRO A 146 -6.77 -5.27 17.83
C PRO A 146 -5.85 -4.96 16.62
N PRO A 147 -5.68 -5.87 15.63
CA PRO A 147 -4.99 -5.56 14.37
C PRO A 147 -5.57 -4.35 13.63
N ALA A 148 -6.90 -4.25 13.52
CA ALA A 148 -7.55 -3.13 12.85
C ALA A 148 -7.30 -1.80 13.58
N ARG A 149 -7.37 -1.78 14.91
CA ARG A 149 -7.05 -0.60 15.71
C ARG A 149 -5.58 -0.19 15.53
N LYS A 150 -4.65 -1.15 15.59
CA LYS A 150 -3.22 -0.90 15.37
C LYS A 150 -2.94 -0.34 13.97
N ALA A 151 -3.61 -0.85 12.95
CA ALA A 151 -3.51 -0.33 11.59
C ALA A 151 -4.01 1.11 11.49
N LEU A 152 -5.17 1.40 12.11
CA LEU A 152 -5.75 2.73 12.16
C LEU A 152 -4.79 3.73 12.83
N GLU A 153 -4.32 3.43 14.05
CA GLU A 153 -3.40 4.29 14.82
C GLU A 153 -2.11 4.57 14.02
N ARG A 154 -1.45 3.52 13.49
CA ARG A 154 -0.18 3.70 12.76
C ARG A 154 -0.32 4.46 11.44
N CYS A 155 -1.45 4.31 10.75
CA CYS A 155 -1.70 5.03 9.50
C CYS A 155 -2.21 6.46 9.72
N SER A 156 -2.73 6.76 10.91
CA SER A 156 -3.07 8.14 11.30
C SER A 156 -1.84 8.91 11.76
N ASP A 157 -0.96 8.29 12.55
CA ASP A 157 0.22 8.95 13.11
C ASP A 157 1.40 9.05 12.11
N GLY A 158 1.45 8.15 11.13
CA GLY A 158 2.55 8.06 10.16
C GLY A 158 2.07 7.98 8.71
N ALA A 159 3.02 8.10 7.78
CA ALA A 159 2.76 7.96 6.34
C ALA A 159 2.99 6.51 5.89
N PHE A 160 1.92 5.70 5.82
CA PHE A 160 2.03 4.33 5.32
C PHE A 160 1.97 4.30 3.79
N LEU A 161 3.07 3.84 3.17
CA LEU A 161 3.27 3.84 1.71
C LEU A 161 3.19 2.41 1.16
N LEU A 162 2.46 2.22 0.07
CA LEU A 162 2.33 0.91 -0.60
C LEU A 162 3.17 0.77 -1.86
N THR A 163 3.59 1.89 -2.44
CA THR A 163 4.26 1.95 -3.74
C THR A 163 5.48 2.85 -3.69
N THR A 164 6.27 2.85 -4.76
CA THR A 164 7.44 3.72 -4.92
C THR A 164 7.08 5.20 -4.91
N THR A 165 5.92 5.57 -5.47
CA THR A 165 5.37 6.93 -5.34
C THR A 165 4.95 7.13 -3.88
N PRO A 166 5.47 8.17 -3.18
CA PRO A 166 5.22 8.38 -1.75
C PRO A 166 3.84 8.99 -1.51
N ARG A 167 2.80 8.23 -1.89
CA ARG A 167 1.39 8.53 -1.71
C ARG A 167 0.88 7.76 -0.48
N PRO A 168 0.65 8.43 0.66
CA PRO A 168 0.20 7.74 1.86
C PRO A 168 -1.24 7.29 1.70
N VAL A 169 -1.52 6.07 2.16
CA VAL A 169 -2.89 5.58 2.27
C VAL A 169 -3.60 6.24 3.43
N VAL A 170 -4.89 6.52 3.25
CA VAL A 170 -5.75 7.06 4.31
C VAL A 170 -6.63 5.93 4.80
N VAL A 171 -6.54 5.60 6.08
CA VAL A 171 -7.28 4.50 6.70
C VAL A 171 -8.35 5.05 7.61
N GLU A 172 -9.58 4.61 7.43
CA GLU A 172 -10.74 5.02 8.21
C GLU A 172 -11.52 3.78 8.66
N PRO A 173 -12.25 3.82 9.79
CA PRO A 173 -13.23 2.77 10.11
C PRO A 173 -14.24 2.61 8.98
N MET A 174 -14.57 1.38 8.62
CA MET A 174 -15.59 1.14 7.60
C MET A 174 -16.98 1.44 8.17
N GLU A 175 -17.68 2.40 7.58
CA GLU A 175 -19.10 2.60 7.81
C GLU A 175 -19.87 1.40 7.25
N GLN A 176 -20.75 0.82 8.08
CA GLN A 176 -21.57 -0.33 7.71
C GLN A 176 -23.02 0.11 7.68
N PHE A 177 -23.62 -0.04 6.51
CA PHE A 177 -25.03 0.22 6.29
C PHE A 177 -25.76 -1.11 6.14
N ASP A 178 -26.96 -1.21 6.70
CA ASP A 178 -27.87 -2.33 6.48
C ASP A 178 -28.72 -2.02 5.23
N ASP A 179 -28.21 -2.41 4.06
CA ASP A 179 -28.85 -2.29 2.76
C ASP A 179 -29.67 -3.53 2.37
N GLU A 180 -29.59 -4.60 3.16
CA GLU A 180 -30.29 -5.86 2.93
C GLU A 180 -31.69 -5.85 3.53
N ASP A 181 -31.81 -5.45 4.81
CA ASP A 181 -33.09 -5.57 5.50
C ASP A 181 -33.86 -4.26 5.63
N GLY A 182 -33.15 -3.13 5.62
CA GLY A 182 -33.72 -1.78 5.68
C GLY A 182 -34.64 -1.54 6.90
N LEU A 183 -35.67 -0.72 6.70
CA LEU A 183 -36.68 -0.41 7.72
C LEU A 183 -38.09 -0.84 7.28
N PRO A 184 -38.48 -2.11 7.50
CA PRO A 184 -39.81 -2.60 7.15
C PRO A 184 -40.92 -1.93 7.95
N GLU A 185 -42.04 -1.64 7.29
CA GLU A 185 -43.26 -1.05 7.89
C GLU A 185 -43.74 -1.80 9.14
N LYS A 186 -43.67 -3.13 9.14
CA LYS A 186 -44.05 -3.99 10.29
C LYS A 186 -43.23 -3.73 11.56
N LEU A 187 -42.05 -3.12 11.44
CA LEU A 187 -41.16 -2.76 12.55
C LEU A 187 -41.24 -1.28 12.91
N MET A 188 -41.96 -0.46 12.13
CA MET A 188 -42.11 0.96 12.42
C MET A 188 -43.04 1.17 13.62
N GLN A 189 -42.63 2.05 14.53
CA GLN A 189 -43.47 2.45 15.64
C GLN A 189 -44.56 3.41 15.15
N LYS A 190 -45.82 2.98 15.24
CA LYS A 190 -47.00 3.75 14.81
C LYS A 190 -47.34 4.84 15.83
N THR A 191 -46.52 5.88 15.86
CA THR A 191 -46.70 7.07 16.70
C THR A 191 -47.80 7.98 16.15
N GLN A 192 -48.20 9.00 16.91
CA GLN A 192 -49.16 10.01 16.41
C GLN A 192 -48.63 10.75 15.16
N GLN A 193 -47.31 10.95 15.06
CA GLN A 193 -46.71 11.60 13.91
C GLN A 193 -46.85 10.74 12.65
N TYR A 194 -46.62 9.43 12.77
CA TYR A 194 -46.79 8.47 11.68
C TYR A 194 -48.21 8.53 11.08
N HIS A 195 -49.23 8.70 11.91
CA HIS A 195 -50.62 8.77 11.44
C HIS A 195 -51.01 10.13 10.82
N LYS A 196 -50.17 11.17 10.94
CA LYS A 196 -50.39 12.48 10.30
C LYS A 196 -49.82 12.56 8.88
N GLU A 197 -49.16 11.51 8.41
CA GLU A 197 -48.51 11.48 7.11
C GLU A 197 -49.53 11.44 5.96
N GLN A 198 -49.18 12.10 4.86
CA GLN A 198 -49.97 12.14 3.63
C GLN A 198 -49.45 11.10 2.63
N PRO A 199 -50.29 10.57 1.72
CA PRO A 199 -49.83 9.63 0.72
C PRO A 199 -48.80 10.27 -0.25
N PRO A 200 -47.92 9.45 -0.86
CA PRO A 200 -46.96 9.93 -1.85
C PRO A 200 -47.65 10.66 -3.02
N ARG A 201 -47.20 11.87 -3.33
CA ARG A 201 -47.76 12.72 -4.39
C ARG A 201 -46.72 13.68 -4.94
N PHE A 202 -46.98 14.22 -6.13
CA PHE A 202 -46.27 15.40 -6.61
C PHE A 202 -46.96 16.66 -6.09
N ALA A 203 -46.18 17.59 -5.55
CA ALA A 203 -46.69 18.90 -5.17
C ALA A 203 -47.21 19.65 -6.40
N GLN A 204 -48.40 20.24 -6.30
CA GLN A 204 -49.02 20.94 -7.42
C GLN A 204 -48.47 22.37 -7.55
N PRO A 205 -48.11 22.82 -8.77
CA PRO A 205 -47.67 24.20 -8.98
C PRO A 205 -48.67 25.22 -8.44
N GLY A 206 -48.16 26.28 -7.79
CA GLY A 206 -48.97 27.33 -7.16
C GLY A 206 -49.47 27.00 -5.74
N THR A 207 -49.12 25.84 -5.18
CA THR A 207 -49.43 25.50 -3.78
C THR A 207 -48.27 25.85 -2.84
N PHE A 208 -48.59 26.09 -1.56
CA PHE A 208 -47.60 26.29 -0.50
C PHE A 208 -46.58 25.14 -0.43
N GLU A 209 -47.04 23.89 -0.58
CA GLU A 209 -46.19 22.71 -0.60
C GLU A 209 -45.16 22.76 -1.73
N PHE A 210 -45.60 23.12 -2.94
CA PHE A 210 -44.71 23.21 -4.10
C PHE A 210 -43.67 24.33 -3.96
N GLU A 211 -44.06 25.48 -3.40
CA GLU A 211 -43.12 26.58 -3.18
C GLU A 211 -41.99 26.18 -2.21
N TYR A 212 -42.32 25.54 -1.09
CA TYR A 212 -41.31 25.08 -0.13
C TYR A 212 -40.50 23.91 -0.68
N ALA A 213 -41.12 22.95 -1.35
CA ALA A 213 -40.39 21.86 -2.01
C ALA A 213 -39.41 22.38 -3.07
N SER A 214 -39.78 23.45 -3.79
CA SER A 214 -38.89 24.09 -4.77
C SER A 214 -37.70 24.79 -4.10
N ARG A 215 -37.89 25.42 -2.93
CA ARG A 215 -36.78 25.98 -2.14
C ARG A 215 -35.85 24.89 -1.62
N TRP A 216 -36.39 23.76 -1.17
CA TRP A 216 -35.59 22.59 -0.80
C TRP A 216 -34.75 22.09 -1.98
N LYS A 217 -35.33 21.94 -3.18
CA LYS A 217 -34.57 21.58 -4.38
C LYS A 217 -33.47 22.59 -4.73
N ALA A 218 -33.72 23.88 -4.52
CA ALA A 218 -32.70 24.92 -4.73
C ALA A 218 -31.56 24.80 -3.72
N LEU A 219 -31.84 24.43 -2.47
CA LEU A 219 -30.81 24.14 -1.46
C LEU A 219 -29.99 22.91 -1.81
N ASP A 220 -30.63 21.82 -2.26
CA ASP A 220 -29.92 20.59 -2.68
C ASP A 220 -28.99 20.88 -3.88
N GLU A 221 -29.46 21.67 -4.85
CA GLU A 221 -28.66 22.06 -6.01
C GLU A 221 -27.48 22.97 -5.60
N MET A 222 -27.70 23.89 -4.66
CA MET A 222 -26.62 24.70 -4.09
C MET A 222 -25.59 23.83 -3.35
N GLU A 223 -26.02 22.87 -2.54
CA GLU A 223 -25.11 21.93 -1.85
C GLU A 223 -24.29 21.13 -2.86
N LYS A 224 -24.94 20.60 -3.90
CA LYS A 224 -24.27 19.85 -4.98
C LYS A 224 -23.20 20.71 -5.67
N GLN A 225 -23.53 21.95 -6.04
CA GLN A 225 -22.58 22.86 -6.67
C GLN A 225 -21.39 23.17 -5.77
N GLN A 226 -21.62 23.37 -4.47
CA GLN A 226 -20.54 23.59 -3.50
C GLN A 226 -19.63 22.36 -3.37
N ARG A 227 -20.20 21.16 -3.23
CA ARG A 227 -19.43 19.90 -3.15
C ARG A 227 -18.59 19.69 -4.40
N GLU A 228 -19.18 19.85 -5.59
CA GLU A 228 -18.45 19.70 -6.86
C GLU A 228 -17.33 20.73 -7.00
N GLN A 229 -17.55 21.97 -6.55
CA GLN A 229 -16.50 22.98 -6.59
C GLN A 229 -15.34 22.64 -5.66
N VAL A 230 -15.62 22.18 -4.43
CA VAL A 230 -14.59 21.72 -3.50
C VAL A 230 -13.83 20.52 -4.08
N ASP A 231 -14.54 19.54 -4.65
CA ASP A 231 -13.93 18.36 -5.25
C ASP A 231 -13.01 18.72 -6.43
N ARG A 232 -13.40 19.68 -7.27
CA ARG A 232 -12.54 20.21 -8.35
C ARG A 232 -11.29 20.86 -7.79
N ASN A 233 -11.44 21.79 -6.84
CA ASN A 233 -10.32 22.51 -6.23
C ASN A 233 -9.32 21.54 -5.56
N ILE A 234 -9.81 20.52 -4.86
CA ILE A 234 -8.97 19.51 -4.19
C ILE A 234 -8.26 18.62 -5.22
N ARG A 235 -8.92 18.28 -6.34
CA ARG A 235 -8.32 17.49 -7.41
C ARG A 235 -7.17 18.25 -8.08
N GLU A 236 -7.39 19.50 -8.47
CA GLU A 236 -6.36 20.34 -9.08
C GLU A 236 -5.15 20.54 -8.14
N ALA A 237 -5.41 20.74 -6.84
CA ALA A 237 -4.34 20.85 -5.84
C ALA A 237 -3.52 19.54 -5.72
N LYS A 238 -4.18 18.38 -5.77
CA LYS A 238 -3.51 17.06 -5.74
C LYS A 238 -2.68 16.82 -7.00
N GLU A 239 -3.22 17.10 -8.17
CA GLU A 239 -2.50 16.95 -9.45
C GLU A 239 -1.26 17.85 -9.49
N LYS A 240 -1.38 19.09 -8.99
CA LYS A 240 -0.24 20.01 -8.89
C LYS A 240 0.84 19.48 -7.94
N LEU A 241 0.46 18.96 -6.78
CA LEU A 241 1.40 18.36 -5.84
C LEU A 241 2.08 17.12 -6.43
N GLU A 242 1.34 16.27 -7.14
CA GLU A 242 1.90 15.07 -7.79
C GLU A 242 2.93 15.46 -8.86
N ALA A 243 2.63 16.46 -9.70
CA ALA A 243 3.56 16.97 -10.70
C ALA A 243 4.84 17.57 -10.07
N GLU A 244 4.71 18.32 -8.97
CA GLU A 244 5.85 18.86 -8.23
C GLU A 244 6.74 17.75 -7.65
N MET A 245 6.13 16.71 -7.06
CA MET A 245 6.83 15.57 -6.51
C MET A 245 7.55 14.75 -7.57
N GLU A 246 6.94 14.52 -8.73
CA GLU A 246 7.59 13.84 -9.85
C GLU A 246 8.78 14.62 -10.40
N ALA A 247 8.64 15.94 -10.55
CA ALA A 247 9.75 16.80 -10.95
C ALA A 247 10.92 16.73 -9.95
N ALA A 248 10.63 16.90 -8.65
CA ALA A 248 11.64 16.81 -7.60
C ALA A 248 12.32 15.43 -7.55
N ARG A 249 11.57 14.35 -7.79
CA ARG A 249 12.12 12.99 -7.85
C ARG A 249 13.09 12.83 -9.03
N HIS A 250 12.71 13.29 -10.22
CA HIS A 250 13.59 13.23 -11.39
C HIS A 250 14.86 14.08 -11.20
N GLU A 251 14.74 15.27 -10.63
CA GLU A 251 15.88 16.12 -10.29
C GLU A 251 16.81 15.46 -9.29
N HIS A 252 16.27 14.86 -8.22
CA HIS A 252 17.07 14.15 -7.23
C HIS A 252 17.79 12.94 -7.85
N GLN A 253 17.12 12.18 -8.71
CA GLN A 253 17.71 11.05 -9.41
C GLN A 253 18.84 11.49 -10.36
N LEU A 254 18.65 12.61 -11.07
CA LEU A 254 19.67 13.21 -11.92
C LEU A 254 20.86 13.71 -11.10
N MET A 255 20.63 14.30 -9.93
CA MET A 255 21.68 14.75 -9.01
C MET A 255 22.53 13.57 -8.54
N LEU A 256 21.90 12.46 -8.12
CA LEU A 256 22.61 11.25 -7.71
C LEU A 256 23.46 10.66 -8.85
N MET A 257 22.91 10.58 -10.07
CA MET A 257 23.66 10.13 -11.25
C MET A 257 24.84 11.05 -11.58
N ARG A 258 24.65 12.37 -11.49
CA ARG A 258 25.72 13.35 -11.72
C ARG A 258 26.83 13.23 -10.69
N GLN A 259 26.48 12.99 -9.43
CA GLN A 259 27.46 12.77 -8.36
C GLN A 259 28.29 11.49 -8.61
N ASP A 260 27.65 10.40 -9.04
CA ASP A 260 28.34 9.17 -9.39
C ASP A 260 29.26 9.35 -10.61
N LEU A 261 28.79 10.07 -11.63
CA LEU A 261 29.59 10.35 -12.83
C LEU A 261 30.81 11.24 -12.51
N MET A 262 30.64 12.27 -11.69
CA MET A 262 31.74 13.10 -11.20
C MET A 262 32.76 12.29 -10.42
N ARG A 263 32.30 11.39 -9.54
CA ARG A 263 33.19 10.50 -8.77
C ARG A 263 34.01 9.59 -9.69
N ARG A 264 33.40 8.98 -10.70
CA ARG A 264 34.09 8.16 -11.69
C ARG A 264 35.07 8.97 -12.55
N GLN A 265 34.70 10.18 -12.96
CA GLN A 265 35.60 11.07 -13.69
C GLN A 265 36.82 11.46 -12.85
N GLU A 266 36.64 11.74 -11.56
CA GLU A 266 37.75 12.09 -10.68
C GLU A 266 38.67 10.89 -10.44
N GLU A 267 38.12 9.67 -10.30
CA GLU A 267 38.91 8.44 -10.24
C GLU A 267 39.74 8.21 -11.52
N LEU A 268 39.14 8.39 -12.71
CA LEU A 268 39.85 8.29 -13.98
C LEU A 268 40.96 9.34 -14.09
N ARG A 269 40.69 10.59 -13.67
CA ARG A 269 41.67 11.67 -13.71
C ARG A 269 42.87 11.38 -12.79
N ARG A 270 42.62 10.84 -11.58
CA ARG A 270 43.69 10.40 -10.67
C ARG A 270 44.53 9.27 -11.27
N LEU A 271 43.90 8.30 -11.94
CA LEU A 271 44.59 7.22 -12.65
C LEU A 271 45.46 7.75 -13.80
N GLU A 272 44.97 8.70 -14.58
CA GLU A 272 45.73 9.35 -15.65
C GLU A 272 46.92 10.15 -15.12
N GLU A 273 46.74 10.89 -14.02
CA GLU A 273 47.82 11.63 -13.35
C GLU A 273 48.91 10.68 -12.84
N LEU A 274 48.54 9.58 -12.19
CA LEU A 274 49.46 8.52 -11.76
C LEU A 274 50.24 7.95 -12.95
N ARG A 275 49.55 7.63 -14.05
CA ARG A 275 50.17 7.12 -15.28
C ARG A 275 51.17 8.13 -15.87
N ASN A 276 50.81 9.41 -15.90
CA ASN A 276 51.68 10.47 -16.40
C ASN A 276 52.91 10.69 -15.51
N GLN A 277 52.75 10.65 -14.18
CA GLN A 277 53.88 10.72 -13.25
C GLN A 277 54.84 9.54 -13.45
N GLU A 278 54.31 8.34 -13.67
CA GLU A 278 55.11 7.15 -13.92
C GLU A 278 55.89 7.26 -15.24
N LEU A 279 55.25 7.77 -16.31
CA LEU A 279 55.90 8.07 -17.58
C LEU A 279 57.00 9.13 -17.44
N GLN A 280 56.76 10.21 -16.69
CA GLN A 280 57.76 11.24 -16.43
C GLN A 280 58.94 10.68 -15.63
N LYS A 281 58.70 9.86 -14.60
CA LYS A 281 59.75 9.17 -13.85
C LYS A 281 60.59 8.27 -14.76
N ARG A 282 59.96 7.48 -15.63
CA ARG A 282 60.67 6.64 -16.62
C ARG A 282 61.55 7.48 -17.54
N LYS A 283 61.04 8.60 -18.08
CA LYS A 283 61.83 9.52 -18.90
C LYS A 283 63.01 10.13 -18.13
N GLN A 284 62.81 10.52 -16.87
CA GLN A 284 63.87 11.06 -16.01
C GLN A 284 64.97 10.03 -15.74
N ILE A 285 64.59 8.79 -15.45
CA ILE A 285 65.53 7.68 -15.25
C ILE A 285 66.33 7.43 -16.53
N GLN A 286 65.67 7.45 -17.68
CA GLN A 286 66.31 7.26 -18.98
C GLN A 286 67.30 8.39 -19.30
N LEU A 287 66.92 9.65 -19.07
CA LEU A 287 67.81 10.80 -19.22
C LEU A 287 69.02 10.73 -18.29
N ARG A 288 68.84 10.35 -17.02
CA ARG A 288 69.97 10.14 -16.10
C ARG A 288 70.92 9.06 -16.59
N HIS A 289 70.38 7.94 -17.09
CA HIS A 289 71.19 6.88 -17.68
C HIS A 289 71.99 7.38 -18.90
N GLU A 290 71.37 8.18 -19.78
CA GLU A 290 72.06 8.78 -20.93
C GLU A 290 73.14 9.79 -20.49
N GLU A 291 72.88 10.60 -19.46
CA GLU A 291 73.85 11.55 -18.89
C GLU A 291 75.04 10.85 -18.24
N GLU A 292 74.78 9.78 -17.48
CA GLU A 292 75.83 8.93 -16.92
C GLU A 292 76.65 8.24 -18.02
N HIS A 293 76.00 7.77 -19.08
CA HIS A 293 76.69 7.17 -20.23
C HIS A 293 77.60 8.18 -20.93
N ARG A 294 77.10 9.40 -21.18
CA ARG A 294 77.92 10.50 -21.73
C ARG A 294 79.08 10.86 -20.83
N ARG A 295 78.85 11.00 -19.51
CA ARG A 295 79.94 11.30 -18.57
C ARG A 295 81.02 10.23 -18.58
N ARG A 296 80.64 8.94 -18.62
CA ARG A 296 81.59 7.83 -18.73
C ARG A 296 82.36 7.85 -20.05
N GLU A 297 81.69 8.18 -21.16
CA GLU A 297 82.35 8.36 -22.46
C GLU A 297 83.34 9.53 -22.45
N GLU A 298 82.97 10.67 -21.89
CA GLU A 298 83.86 11.84 -21.72
C GLU A 298 85.06 11.51 -20.81
N GLU A 299 84.84 10.76 -19.72
CA GLU A 299 85.93 10.30 -18.83
C GLU A 299 86.89 9.34 -19.56
N MET A 300 86.36 8.39 -20.34
CA MET A 300 87.19 7.50 -21.16
C MET A 300 87.98 8.28 -22.22
N LEU A 301 87.38 9.28 -22.86
CA LEU A 301 88.09 10.15 -23.81
C LEU A 301 89.23 10.92 -23.13
N ARG A 302 88.98 11.52 -21.95
CA ARG A 302 90.02 12.20 -21.17
C ARG A 302 91.13 11.26 -20.72
N GLN A 303 90.78 10.04 -20.33
CA GLN A 303 91.79 9.01 -20.01
C GLN A 303 92.63 8.67 -21.24
N ARG A 304 92.02 8.49 -22.41
CA ARG A 304 92.73 8.28 -23.68
C ARG A 304 93.66 9.44 -24.02
N GLU A 305 93.21 10.68 -23.89
CA GLU A 305 94.04 11.86 -24.12
C GLU A 305 95.23 11.92 -23.14
N GLN A 306 95.00 11.63 -21.85
CA GLN A 306 96.10 11.55 -20.86
C GLN A 306 97.07 10.40 -21.16
N GLU A 307 96.59 9.26 -21.67
CA GLU A 307 97.42 8.13 -22.07
C GLU A 307 98.25 8.44 -23.32
N GLU A 308 97.67 9.17 -24.29
CA GLU A 308 98.39 9.70 -25.47
C GLU A 308 99.45 10.74 -25.07
N LEU A 309 99.14 11.65 -24.15
CA LEU A 309 100.10 12.61 -23.59
C LEU A 309 101.24 11.92 -22.83
N ARG A 310 100.95 10.84 -22.08
CA ARG A 310 101.99 10.00 -21.46
C ARG A 310 102.84 9.28 -22.49
N ARG A 311 102.25 8.74 -23.56
CA ARG A 311 103.00 8.13 -24.67
C ARG A 311 103.88 9.14 -25.41
N GLN A 312 103.46 10.41 -25.53
CA GLN A 312 104.30 11.48 -26.08
C GLN A 312 105.45 11.88 -25.14
N GLN A 313 105.27 11.82 -23.82
CA GLN A 313 106.36 12.08 -22.85
C GLN A 313 107.34 10.90 -22.73
N GLU A 314 106.88 9.65 -22.83
CA GLU A 314 107.76 8.47 -22.81
C GLU A 314 108.47 8.20 -24.15
N GLY A 315 107.99 8.78 -25.26
CA GLY A 315 108.68 8.75 -26.56
C GLY A 315 109.85 9.74 -26.71
N GLY A 316 110.08 10.61 -25.71
CA GLY A 316 110.98 11.75 -25.78
C GLY A 316 112.39 11.56 -25.19
N PHE A 317 112.85 10.33 -24.94
CA PHE A 317 114.21 10.10 -24.43
C PHE A 317 115.01 9.14 -25.32
N LYS A 318 115.69 9.72 -26.32
CA LYS A 318 116.95 9.18 -26.85
C LYS A 318 118.02 10.28 -26.79
N PRO A 319 119.05 10.13 -25.95
CA PRO A 319 120.23 10.97 -26.04
C PRO A 319 121.19 10.42 -27.10
N ASN A 320 122.02 11.33 -27.59
CA ASN A 320 123.38 11.13 -28.08
C ASN A 320 123.68 10.81 -29.57
N PHE A 321 124.47 11.74 -30.11
CA PHE A 321 125.80 11.59 -30.73
C PHE A 321 125.94 11.53 -32.27
N MET A 322 126.94 12.32 -32.70
CA MET A 322 127.86 12.26 -33.86
C MET A 322 127.67 11.08 -34.83
N ASP A 323 127.75 11.23 -36.15
CA ASP A 323 128.74 11.95 -36.99
C ASP A 323 128.08 12.43 -38.30
#